data_AF-A0A365YI57-F1
#
_entry.id   AF-A0A365YI57-F1
#
_cell.length_a   1.000
_cell.length_b   1.000
_cell.length_c   1.000
_cell.angle_alpha   90.00
_cell.angle_beta   90.00
_cell.angle_gamma   90.00
#
_symmetry.space_group_name_H-M   'P 1'
#
loop_
_entity.id
_entity.type
_entity.pdbx_description
1 polymer ?
#
loop_
_entity_poly.entity_id
_entity_poly.type
_entity_poly.pdbx_seq_one_letter_code
_entity_poly.pdbx_strand_id
1 'polypeptide(L)'
;MTYLLSTARRTATALLVLLLLVLGGFLAAPAMADEQIYEPIYPVGPSDAPSKGQDEDKGKGTIRVPDLVAEEGDFHLAVIDSVQSQIDNQKVLDAVRETMGQTNANIVVGVDAADNAMEGGAAQFIRALTLFGPTSYLLLHDDWPDSTDTKGYIQDGWIVIGLMLPDKDGQGAQIAIDKAWNVTGDRSAALSNSVAALRPMMDKEDYTQAVIESVRITTEELKAPKNTLGALLPASSEGKRTVLFVVLGVLGASLTTYVVFRGVRKRQRQSTTERSARAAQLAQQLPQQLRDLESCKLPALSADAGGVIQQRAELLERAIAPLAKAGQEAVHRVSAATAVSRAELERLEVISRCQKELVSACTALNGLLGNSNPSRQRWGSIISAHRQLLDECAQFLDRVDVAPLKAASSVRAHLVTDTDALDEAQQWLDKPMSGRAEPVDMLERLWELRLALASDLDQLLEQATRKRIKVPHELAVHRADRPEGGTRRLDDLATLEQASRQVQRWMDDHPGDKA
;
A
#
# COMPACT_ATOMS: atom_id res chain seq x y z
N MET A 1 3.51 61.93 -25.24
CA MET A 1 4.38 60.74 -25.08
C MET A 1 4.83 60.47 -23.63
N THR A 2 4.42 61.29 -22.65
CA THR A 2 4.72 61.14 -21.22
C THR A 2 3.65 60.39 -20.41
N TYR A 3 2.42 60.25 -20.94
CA TYR A 3 1.33 59.53 -20.26
C TYR A 3 1.41 57.99 -20.37
N LEU A 4 2.10 57.46 -21.39
CA LEU A 4 2.25 56.00 -21.58
C LEU A 4 3.39 55.41 -20.71
N LEU A 5 4.36 56.22 -20.31
CA LEU A 5 5.47 55.80 -19.45
C LEU A 5 5.09 55.75 -17.97
N SER A 6 4.09 56.53 -17.53
CA SER A 6 3.63 56.52 -16.13
C SER A 6 2.72 55.33 -15.81
N THR A 7 1.91 54.88 -16.76
CA THR A 7 1.06 53.70 -16.63
C THR A 7 1.88 52.41 -16.68
N ALA A 8 2.87 52.32 -17.57
CA ALA A 8 3.77 51.16 -17.66
C ALA A 8 4.65 50.99 -16.40
N ARG A 9 5.08 52.09 -15.76
CA ARG A 9 5.79 52.02 -14.48
C ARG A 9 4.89 51.58 -13.33
N ARG A 10 3.63 52.06 -13.28
CA ARG A 10 2.66 51.68 -12.25
C ARG A 10 2.23 50.22 -12.36
N THR A 11 2.06 49.71 -13.58
CA THR A 11 1.75 48.28 -13.80
C THR A 11 2.94 47.40 -13.49
N ALA A 12 4.16 47.80 -13.84
CA ALA A 12 5.38 47.05 -13.50
C ALA A 12 5.64 47.00 -11.98
N THR A 13 5.42 48.11 -11.25
CA THR A 13 5.54 48.11 -9.78
C THR A 13 4.41 47.33 -9.11
N ALA A 14 3.19 47.36 -9.64
CA ALA A 14 2.09 46.55 -9.12
C ALA A 14 2.33 45.05 -9.35
N LEU A 15 2.88 44.66 -10.50
CA LEU A 15 3.27 43.28 -10.79
C LEU A 15 4.45 42.84 -9.93
N LEU A 16 5.43 43.71 -9.67
CA LEU A 16 6.57 43.39 -8.81
C LEU A 16 6.17 43.27 -7.33
N VAL A 17 5.24 44.11 -6.85
CA VAL A 17 4.66 44.01 -5.50
C VAL A 17 3.77 42.77 -5.38
N LEU A 18 3.00 42.41 -6.42
CA LEU A 18 2.24 41.16 -6.46
C LEU A 18 3.18 39.94 -6.50
N LEU A 19 4.28 40.00 -7.26
CA LEU A 19 5.27 38.93 -7.33
C LEU A 19 6.04 38.80 -6.01
N LEU A 20 6.31 39.90 -5.32
CA LEU A 20 6.91 39.92 -3.98
C LEU A 20 5.92 39.52 -2.87
N LEU A 21 4.60 39.72 -3.04
CA LEU A 21 3.58 39.18 -2.14
C LEU A 21 3.32 37.69 -2.37
N VAL A 22 3.43 37.23 -3.63
CA VAL A 22 3.27 35.82 -4.01
C VAL A 22 4.52 34.98 -3.72
N LEU A 23 5.73 35.56 -3.83
CA LEU A 23 6.98 34.88 -3.43
C LEU A 23 7.41 35.19 -1.99
N GLY A 24 7.04 36.34 -1.42
CA GLY A 24 7.44 36.74 -0.05
C GLY A 24 6.60 36.11 1.06
N GLY A 25 5.47 35.47 0.73
CA GLY A 25 4.71 34.61 1.64
C GLY A 25 5.30 33.19 1.81
N PHE A 26 6.35 32.84 1.06
CA PHE A 26 7.00 31.52 1.06
C PHE A 26 8.24 31.43 1.96
N LEU A 27 8.37 32.32 2.96
CA LEU A 27 9.32 32.16 4.06
C LEU A 27 8.57 31.85 5.35
N ALA A 28 7.78 30.77 5.32
CA ALA A 28 7.52 30.01 6.52
C ALA A 28 8.71 29.04 6.70
N ALA A 29 9.30 29.09 7.89
CA ALA A 29 10.29 28.16 8.40
C ALA A 29 9.89 26.68 8.14
N PRO A 30 10.85 25.73 8.13
CA PRO A 30 10.57 24.33 7.86
C PRO A 30 9.42 23.84 8.74
N ALA A 31 8.33 23.41 8.11
CA ALA A 31 7.32 22.61 8.79
C ALA A 31 7.96 21.26 9.10
N MET A 32 8.60 21.18 10.27
CA MET A 32 8.82 19.90 10.92
C MET A 32 7.47 19.18 10.99
N ALA A 33 7.48 17.86 10.79
CA ALA A 33 6.31 17.00 10.92
C ALA A 33 5.44 17.47 12.09
N ASP A 34 4.30 18.07 11.76
CA ASP A 34 3.42 18.71 12.73
C ASP A 34 2.99 17.63 13.71
N GLU A 35 3.26 17.84 15.00
CA GLU A 35 2.91 16.92 16.07
C GLU A 35 1.41 16.61 15.91
N GLN A 36 1.02 15.34 15.79
CA GLN A 36 -0.38 14.99 15.60
C GLN A 36 -1.08 15.18 16.94
N ILE A 37 -1.95 16.18 17.01
CA ILE A 37 -2.63 16.62 18.23
C ILE A 37 -3.98 15.89 18.32
N TYR A 38 -4.29 15.37 19.49
CA TYR A 38 -5.61 14.85 19.85
C TYR A 38 -6.19 15.70 20.99
N GLU A 39 -7.51 15.80 21.06
CA GLU A 39 -8.18 16.45 22.19
C GLU A 39 -9.24 15.52 22.82
N PRO A 40 -9.23 15.38 24.16
CA PRO A 40 -10.27 14.66 24.86
C PRO A 40 -11.58 15.46 24.87
N ILE A 41 -12.70 14.78 24.63
CA ILE A 41 -14.03 15.42 24.61
C ILE A 41 -14.49 15.77 26.03
N TYR A 42 -14.03 15.01 27.03
CA TYR A 42 -14.27 15.24 28.45
C TYR A 42 -12.99 15.69 29.18
N PRO A 43 -13.09 16.52 30.24
CA PRO A 43 -11.94 16.88 31.05
C PRO A 43 -11.32 15.64 31.70
N VAL A 44 -10.04 15.41 31.46
CA VAL A 44 -9.26 14.36 32.15
C VAL A 44 -8.86 14.85 33.53
N GLY A 45 -9.11 14.03 34.56
CA GLY A 45 -8.43 14.18 35.86
C GLY A 45 -6.92 14.02 35.69
N PRO A 46 -6.09 14.39 36.68
CA PRO A 46 -4.64 14.19 36.61
C PRO A 46 -4.38 12.69 36.37
N SER A 47 -3.88 12.38 35.18
CA SER A 47 -3.43 11.04 34.81
C SER A 47 -2.10 10.81 35.50
N ASP A 48 -2.04 9.80 36.37
CA ASP A 48 -0.77 9.33 36.91
C ASP A 48 0.09 8.87 35.74
N ALA A 49 1.30 9.44 35.63
CA ALA A 49 2.29 8.98 34.67
C ALA A 49 2.46 7.45 34.82
N PRO A 50 2.64 6.70 33.72
CA PRO A 50 2.70 5.24 33.78
C PRO A 50 3.76 4.83 34.79
N SER A 51 3.33 4.19 35.88
CA SER A 51 4.22 3.74 36.92
C SER A 51 5.16 2.71 36.29
N LYS A 52 6.44 3.08 36.15
CA LYS A 52 7.49 2.12 35.79
C LYS A 52 7.43 0.95 36.76
N GLY A 53 6.95 -0.20 36.31
CA GLY A 53 7.10 -1.46 37.04
C GLY A 53 5.84 -2.29 37.30
N GLN A 54 4.64 -1.90 36.85
CA GLN A 54 3.46 -2.76 36.91
C GLN A 54 2.57 -2.48 35.71
N ASP A 55 2.72 -3.25 34.63
CA ASP A 55 1.68 -3.51 33.62
C ASP A 55 2.17 -4.54 32.57
N GLU A 56 2.79 -5.64 33.01
CA GLU A 56 3.03 -6.79 32.11
C GLU A 56 1.74 -7.56 31.78
N ASP A 57 0.59 -7.17 32.36
CA ASP A 57 -0.69 -7.86 32.21
C ASP A 57 -1.84 -7.01 31.62
N LYS A 58 -1.61 -5.73 31.28
CA LYS A 58 -2.63 -4.87 30.62
C LYS A 58 -2.59 -4.88 29.09
N GLY A 59 -1.59 -5.48 28.47
CA GLY A 59 -1.44 -5.60 27.01
C GLY A 59 -2.25 -6.73 26.34
N LYS A 60 -3.27 -7.29 27.03
CA LYS A 60 -4.11 -8.40 26.51
C LYS A 60 -5.35 -7.94 25.72
N GLY A 61 -5.39 -6.68 25.29
CA GLY A 61 -6.45 -6.20 24.42
C GLY A 61 -6.16 -6.51 22.95
N THR A 62 -7.14 -7.03 22.23
CA THR A 62 -7.05 -7.19 20.78
C THR A 62 -7.18 -5.82 20.12
N ILE A 63 -6.15 -5.33 19.45
CA ILE A 63 -6.26 -4.17 18.55
C ILE A 63 -7.26 -4.53 17.45
N ARG A 64 -8.38 -3.82 17.41
CA ARG A 64 -9.40 -3.96 16.36
C ARG A 64 -9.10 -2.94 15.27
N VAL A 65 -9.23 -3.37 14.01
CA VAL A 65 -9.11 -2.51 12.83
C VAL A 65 -10.52 -2.23 12.32
N PRO A 66 -10.87 -0.98 11.99
CA PRO A 66 -12.22 -0.65 11.50
C PRO A 66 -12.45 -1.21 10.11
N ASP A 67 -13.69 -1.59 9.82
CA ASP A 67 -14.14 -1.94 8.48
C ASP A 67 -14.76 -0.72 7.79
N LEU A 68 -14.67 -0.66 6.46
CA LEU A 68 -15.38 0.36 5.67
C LEU A 68 -16.88 -0.01 5.64
N VAL A 69 -17.71 0.79 6.29
CA VAL A 69 -19.15 0.49 6.48
C VAL A 69 -20.06 1.31 5.59
N ALA A 70 -19.56 2.41 5.03
CA ALA A 70 -20.30 3.31 4.14
C ALA A 70 -19.34 4.12 3.25
N GLU A 71 -19.73 4.32 2.00
CA GLU A 71 -19.00 5.09 1.00
C GLU A 71 -19.98 5.83 0.09
N GLU A 72 -19.72 7.12 -0.17
CA GLU A 72 -20.42 7.88 -1.18
C GLU A 72 -19.53 8.98 -1.77
N GLY A 73 -19.09 8.78 -3.02
CA GLY A 73 -18.29 9.76 -3.75
C GLY A 73 -16.98 10.08 -3.02
N ASP A 74 -16.89 11.30 -2.48
CA ASP A 74 -15.70 11.81 -1.81
C ASP A 74 -15.72 11.56 -0.29
N PHE A 75 -16.71 10.83 0.24
CA PHE A 75 -16.86 10.51 1.67
C PHE A 75 -16.77 9.01 1.96
N HIS A 76 -16.00 8.65 2.99
CA HIS A 76 -15.81 7.28 3.46
C HIS A 76 -15.96 7.20 4.98
N LEU A 77 -16.72 6.22 5.47
CA LEU A 77 -16.93 5.97 6.89
C LEU A 77 -16.42 4.57 7.25
N ALA A 78 -15.43 4.53 8.13
CA ALA A 78 -14.85 3.30 8.68
C ALA A 78 -15.20 3.20 10.18
N VAL A 79 -15.72 2.06 10.62
CA VAL A 79 -16.22 1.89 12.00
C VAL A 79 -15.77 0.53 12.53
N ILE A 80 -15.33 0.49 13.80
CA ILE A 80 -15.03 -0.79 14.46
C ILE A 80 -16.32 -1.55 14.79
N ASP A 81 -16.33 -2.86 14.52
CA ASP A 81 -17.44 -3.80 14.77
C ASP A 81 -18.16 -3.58 16.11
N SER A 82 -17.42 -3.32 17.19
CA SER A 82 -17.98 -3.18 18.54
C SER A 82 -18.88 -1.96 18.73
N VAL A 83 -18.76 -0.94 17.87
CA VAL A 83 -19.55 0.29 17.92
C VAL A 83 -20.43 0.48 16.68
N GLN A 84 -20.34 -0.40 15.69
CA GLN A 84 -21.11 -0.32 14.46
C GLN A 84 -22.64 -0.28 14.70
N SER A 85 -23.15 -1.03 15.68
CA SER A 85 -24.58 -1.03 15.99
C SER A 85 -25.10 0.27 16.61
N GLN A 86 -24.20 1.17 17.01
CA GLN A 86 -24.53 2.44 17.66
C GLN A 86 -24.55 3.60 16.66
N ILE A 87 -24.20 3.33 15.40
CA ILE A 87 -24.08 4.33 14.33
C ILE A 87 -25.00 3.93 13.18
N ASP A 88 -25.94 4.80 12.84
CA ASP A 88 -26.76 4.65 11.65
C ASP A 88 -25.99 5.18 10.42
N ASN A 89 -25.27 4.27 9.77
CA ASN A 89 -24.41 4.57 8.63
C ASN A 89 -25.16 5.28 7.49
N GLN A 90 -26.43 4.91 7.24
CA GLN A 90 -27.23 5.50 6.17
C GLN A 90 -27.63 6.94 6.51
N LYS A 91 -28.02 7.18 7.77
CA LYS A 91 -28.32 8.53 8.25
C LYS A 91 -27.07 9.43 8.24
N VAL A 92 -25.89 8.89 8.54
CA VAL A 92 -24.62 9.61 8.37
C VAL A 92 -24.42 10.00 6.91
N LEU A 93 -24.50 9.04 5.98
CA LEU A 93 -24.33 9.29 4.55
C LEU A 93 -25.28 10.37 4.03
N ASP A 94 -26.57 10.26 4.35
CA ASP A 94 -27.58 11.20 3.85
C ASP A 94 -27.37 12.63 4.38
N ALA A 95 -26.96 12.79 5.64
CA ALA A 95 -26.67 14.11 6.22
C ALA A 95 -25.32 14.68 5.74
N VAL A 96 -24.31 13.83 5.62
CA VAL A 96 -22.99 14.23 5.14
C VAL A 96 -23.02 14.59 3.66
N ARG A 97 -23.87 13.97 2.83
CA ARG A 97 -24.08 14.34 1.42
C ARG A 97 -24.42 15.82 1.25
N GLU A 98 -25.29 16.37 2.10
CA GLU A 98 -25.68 17.78 2.06
C GLU A 98 -24.50 18.71 2.39
N THR A 99 -23.70 18.31 3.39
CA THR A 99 -22.49 19.03 3.82
C THR A 99 -21.40 18.97 2.74
N MET A 100 -21.14 17.77 2.21
CA MET A 100 -20.13 17.50 1.19
C MET A 100 -20.44 18.20 -0.13
N GLY A 101 -21.73 18.29 -0.52
CA GLY A 101 -22.15 19.02 -1.72
C GLY A 101 -21.80 20.51 -1.71
N GLN A 102 -21.40 21.07 -0.56
CA GLN A 102 -20.96 22.46 -0.40
C GLN A 102 -19.43 22.60 -0.32
N THR A 103 -18.71 21.48 -0.27
CA THR A 103 -17.25 21.42 -0.04
C THR A 103 -16.54 20.77 -1.23
N ASN A 104 -15.20 20.84 -1.29
CA ASN A 104 -14.40 20.12 -2.29
C ASN A 104 -13.43 19.13 -1.61
N ALA A 105 -13.71 18.75 -0.37
CA ALA A 105 -12.83 17.91 0.43
C ALA A 105 -13.18 16.44 0.20
N ASN A 106 -12.16 15.59 0.14
CA ASN A 106 -12.35 14.16 0.31
C ASN A 106 -12.21 13.86 1.81
N ILE A 107 -13.11 13.09 2.39
CA ILE A 107 -13.17 12.90 3.84
C ILE A 107 -13.24 11.42 4.18
N VAL A 108 -12.36 11.00 5.10
CA VAL A 108 -12.48 9.72 5.78
C VAL A 108 -12.79 9.99 7.25
N VAL A 109 -13.83 9.36 7.76
CA VAL A 109 -14.11 9.32 9.20
C VAL A 109 -13.90 7.90 9.70
N GLY A 110 -12.98 7.74 10.63
CA GLY A 110 -12.83 6.52 11.42
C GLY A 110 -13.54 6.66 12.76
N VAL A 111 -14.26 5.64 13.19
CA VAL A 111 -14.88 5.57 14.52
C VAL A 111 -14.40 4.35 15.28
N ASP A 112 -13.84 4.58 16.46
CA ASP A 112 -13.28 3.60 17.38
C ASP A 112 -14.03 3.61 18.73
N ALA A 113 -13.83 2.56 19.51
CA ALA A 113 -14.33 2.41 20.86
C ALA A 113 -13.22 2.68 21.90
N ALA A 114 -13.58 3.27 23.04
CA ALA A 114 -12.63 3.48 24.14
C ALA A 114 -12.00 2.18 24.71
N ASP A 115 -12.62 1.01 24.48
CA ASP A 115 -12.11 -0.30 24.91
C ASP A 115 -11.10 -0.92 23.92
N ASN A 116 -10.79 -0.25 22.81
CA ASN A 116 -9.78 -0.71 21.87
C ASN A 116 -8.37 -0.52 22.45
N ALA A 117 -7.51 -1.52 22.26
CA ALA A 117 -6.18 -1.58 22.87
C ALA A 117 -5.14 -0.63 22.24
N MET A 118 -5.58 0.40 21.51
CA MET A 118 -4.71 1.28 20.76
C MET A 118 -4.12 2.37 21.67
N GLU A 119 -2.88 2.15 22.10
CA GLU A 119 -2.11 3.13 22.86
C GLU A 119 -1.87 4.39 22.02
N GLY A 120 -2.24 5.57 22.53
CA GLY A 120 -2.13 6.85 21.80
C GLY A 120 -3.43 7.42 21.24
N GLY A 121 -4.57 6.75 21.47
CA GLY A 121 -5.90 7.33 21.29
C GLY A 121 -6.26 7.69 19.84
N ALA A 122 -7.10 8.71 19.67
CA ALA A 122 -7.68 9.06 18.36
C ALA A 122 -6.62 9.40 17.29
N ALA A 123 -5.48 9.98 17.68
CA ALA A 123 -4.39 10.31 16.75
C ALA A 123 -3.67 9.05 16.25
N GLN A 124 -3.37 8.09 17.14
CA GLN A 124 -2.79 6.82 16.74
C GLN A 124 -3.76 6.01 15.87
N PHE A 125 -5.05 6.13 16.14
CA PHE A 125 -6.10 5.53 15.34
C PHE A 125 -6.17 6.10 13.93
N ILE A 126 -6.03 7.42 13.74
CA ILE A 126 -5.88 8.01 12.40
C ILE A 126 -4.65 7.45 11.68
N ARG A 127 -3.50 7.34 12.35
CA ARG A 127 -2.31 6.73 11.72
C ARG A 127 -2.56 5.29 11.29
N ALA A 128 -3.23 4.51 12.13
CA ALA A 128 -3.58 3.13 11.81
C ALA A 128 -4.53 3.08 10.60
N LEU A 129 -5.52 3.98 10.53
CA LEU A 129 -6.44 4.09 9.42
C LEU A 129 -5.74 4.47 8.11
N THR A 130 -4.80 5.43 8.16
CA THR A 130 -4.03 5.89 7.00
C THR A 130 -3.04 4.84 6.49
N LEU A 131 -2.33 4.14 7.37
CA LEU A 131 -1.25 3.22 6.99
C LEU A 131 -1.72 1.77 6.77
N PHE A 132 -2.73 1.33 7.53
CA PHE A 132 -3.12 -0.07 7.62
C PHE A 132 -4.63 -0.29 7.52
N GLY A 133 -5.43 0.78 7.48
CA GLY A 133 -6.88 0.71 7.43
C GLY A 133 -7.43 0.39 6.04
N PRO A 134 -8.74 0.11 5.95
CA PRO A 134 -9.39 -0.22 4.68
C PRO A 134 -9.35 0.94 3.67
N THR A 135 -9.12 2.18 4.12
CA THR A 135 -8.99 3.37 3.28
C THR A 135 -7.55 3.79 3.01
N SER A 136 -6.56 3.01 3.43
CA SER A 136 -5.13 3.32 3.26
C SER A 136 -4.74 3.54 1.79
N TYR A 137 -5.32 2.77 0.87
CA TYR A 137 -5.10 2.91 -0.58
C TYR A 137 -5.61 4.24 -1.16
N LEU A 138 -6.54 4.92 -0.48
CA LEU A 138 -7.07 6.24 -0.86
C LEU A 138 -6.25 7.37 -0.24
N LEU A 139 -5.75 7.13 0.97
CA LEU A 139 -5.10 8.15 1.79
C LEU A 139 -3.62 8.28 1.52
N LEU A 140 -2.94 7.25 1.02
CA LEU A 140 -1.50 7.29 0.73
C LEU A 140 -1.22 7.86 -0.67
N HIS A 141 -0.15 8.64 -0.78
CA HIS A 141 0.41 8.99 -2.08
C HIS A 141 0.98 7.73 -2.77
N ASP A 142 0.79 7.62 -4.10
CA ASP A 142 1.38 6.55 -4.93
C ASP A 142 2.93 6.54 -4.86
N ASP A 143 3.52 7.71 -4.60
CA ASP A 143 4.93 7.88 -4.32
C ASP A 143 5.12 7.87 -2.79
N TRP A 144 5.81 6.85 -2.26
CA TRP A 144 6.20 6.83 -0.85
C TRP A 144 7.05 8.08 -0.55
N PRO A 145 6.76 8.84 0.51
CA PRO A 145 7.50 10.06 0.79
C PRO A 145 8.96 9.70 1.02
N ASP A 146 9.83 10.10 0.10
CA ASP A 146 11.26 10.18 0.34
C ASP A 146 11.46 11.01 1.60
N SER A 147 12.44 10.67 2.44
CA SER A 147 12.71 11.33 3.73
C SER A 147 12.93 12.85 3.69
N THR A 148 12.88 13.45 2.50
CA THR A 148 12.95 14.89 2.22
C THR A 148 11.61 15.53 1.84
N ASP A 149 10.53 14.76 1.69
CA ASP A 149 9.25 15.25 1.16
C ASP A 149 8.40 15.91 2.27
N THR A 150 8.02 17.17 2.03
CA THR A 150 7.31 18.04 2.98
C THR A 150 5.80 17.84 2.96
N LYS A 151 5.29 16.85 2.23
CA LYS A 151 3.87 16.70 1.88
C LYS A 151 3.04 15.84 2.84
N GLY A 152 3.68 15.17 3.81
CA GLY A 152 2.99 14.30 4.77
C GLY A 152 2.47 13.00 4.13
N TYR A 153 1.77 12.16 4.90
CA TYR A 153 1.29 10.84 4.46
C TYR A 153 -0.04 10.88 3.71
N ILE A 154 -0.81 11.97 3.85
CA ILE A 154 -2.20 12.07 3.37
C ILE A 154 -2.24 12.71 1.98
N GLN A 155 -2.86 12.02 1.03
CA GLN A 155 -3.03 12.46 -0.36
C GLN A 155 -3.73 13.83 -0.47
N ASP A 156 -3.31 14.63 -1.43
CA ASP A 156 -3.88 15.93 -1.80
C ASP A 156 -5.43 15.99 -1.70
N GLY A 157 -5.96 16.99 -0.99
CA GLY A 157 -7.39 17.26 -0.86
C GLY A 157 -8.12 16.41 0.18
N TRP A 158 -7.45 15.45 0.83
CA TRP A 158 -8.05 14.60 1.86
C TRP A 158 -7.96 15.19 3.26
N ILE A 159 -9.01 14.93 4.04
CA ILE A 159 -9.12 15.20 5.47
C ILE A 159 -9.49 13.88 6.16
N VAL A 160 -8.81 13.55 7.26
CA VAL A 160 -9.04 12.33 8.04
C VAL A 160 -9.47 12.72 9.44
N ILE A 161 -10.61 12.19 9.88
CA ILE A 161 -11.18 12.43 11.21
C ILE A 161 -11.19 11.10 11.97
N GLY A 162 -10.61 11.07 13.16
CA GLY A 162 -10.64 9.93 14.06
C GLY A 162 -11.48 10.25 15.27
N LEU A 163 -12.54 9.48 15.52
CA LEU A 163 -13.44 9.66 16.64
C LEU A 163 -13.41 8.43 17.54
N MET A 164 -13.07 8.59 18.81
CA MET A 164 -13.23 7.54 19.82
C MET A 164 -14.52 7.79 20.61
N LEU A 165 -15.39 6.80 20.64
CA LEU A 165 -16.61 6.83 21.45
C LEU A 165 -16.29 6.53 22.93
N PRO A 166 -17.01 7.15 23.88
CA PRO A 166 -16.81 6.89 25.30
C PRO A 166 -17.12 5.44 25.67
N ASP A 167 -16.50 4.97 26.76
CA ASP A 167 -16.93 3.76 27.45
C ASP A 167 -18.23 3.99 28.25
N LYS A 168 -18.71 2.95 28.94
CA LYS A 168 -19.94 2.99 29.74
C LYS A 168 -19.92 4.01 30.88
N ASP A 169 -18.72 4.42 31.30
CA ASP A 169 -18.51 5.40 32.37
C ASP A 169 -18.27 6.82 31.81
N GLY A 170 -18.45 7.01 30.50
CA GLY A 170 -18.27 8.28 29.81
C GLY A 170 -16.80 8.64 29.55
N GLN A 171 -15.85 7.76 29.83
CA GLN A 171 -14.42 8.00 29.69
C GLN A 171 -13.92 7.61 28.29
N GLY A 172 -12.77 8.15 27.88
CA GLY A 172 -12.10 7.74 26.64
C GLY A 172 -12.60 8.37 25.35
N ALA A 173 -13.62 9.24 25.39
CA ALA A 173 -14.06 9.95 24.19
C ALA A 173 -13.02 10.99 23.73
N GLN A 174 -12.57 10.87 22.48
CA GLN A 174 -11.50 11.69 21.90
C GLN A 174 -11.79 11.99 20.44
N ILE A 175 -11.29 13.11 19.96
CA ILE A 175 -11.22 13.39 18.53
C ILE A 175 -9.79 13.72 18.11
N ALA A 176 -9.42 13.31 16.91
CA ALA A 176 -8.25 13.78 16.20
C ALA A 176 -8.66 14.16 14.77
N ILE A 177 -7.92 15.10 14.17
CA ILE A 177 -8.13 15.53 12.79
C ILE A 177 -6.75 15.63 12.15
N ASP A 178 -6.58 15.01 10.99
CA ASP A 178 -5.40 15.16 10.14
C ASP A 178 -5.80 15.56 8.72
N LYS A 179 -4.89 16.17 7.97
CA LYS A 179 -5.20 16.74 6.65
C LYS A 179 -4.00 16.72 5.71
N ALA A 180 -4.29 16.66 4.41
CA ALA A 180 -3.26 16.84 3.39
C ALA A 180 -2.60 18.22 3.46
N TRP A 181 -1.36 18.32 2.98
CA TRP A 181 -0.57 19.56 2.99
C TRP A 181 -1.25 20.72 2.24
N ASN A 182 -2.04 20.42 1.21
CA ASN A 182 -2.72 21.42 0.36
C ASN A 182 -4.12 21.82 0.88
N VAL A 183 -4.60 21.22 1.98
CA VAL A 183 -5.84 21.64 2.66
C VAL A 183 -5.52 22.87 3.52
N THR A 184 -6.23 23.95 3.29
CA THR A 184 -6.06 25.22 4.02
C THR A 184 -7.01 25.32 5.20
N GLY A 185 -6.70 26.18 6.19
CA GLY A 185 -7.51 26.34 7.41
C GLY A 185 -6.73 25.99 8.68
N ASP A 186 -7.32 26.27 9.83
CA ASP A 186 -6.70 26.04 11.14
C ASP A 186 -7.18 24.70 11.71
N ARG A 187 -6.25 23.72 11.75
CA ARG A 187 -6.49 22.38 12.31
C ARG A 187 -6.80 22.44 13.81
N SER A 188 -6.14 23.33 14.55
CA SER A 188 -6.36 23.47 16.00
C SER A 188 -7.73 24.05 16.29
N ALA A 189 -8.19 25.01 15.47
CA ALA A 189 -9.54 25.55 15.58
C ALA A 189 -10.60 24.48 15.23
N ALA A 190 -10.39 23.70 14.17
CA ALA A 190 -11.26 22.58 13.80
C ALA A 190 -11.40 21.55 14.93
N LEU A 191 -10.28 21.21 15.57
CA LEU A 191 -10.24 20.27 16.70
C LEU A 191 -11.01 20.81 17.91
N SER A 192 -10.67 22.02 18.36
CA SER A 192 -11.32 22.67 19.52
C SER A 192 -12.82 22.90 19.31
N ASN A 193 -13.24 23.32 18.12
CA ASN A 193 -14.66 23.56 17.81
C ASN A 193 -15.44 22.24 17.75
N SER A 194 -14.80 21.18 17.26
CA SER A 194 -15.39 19.84 17.22
C SER A 194 -15.58 19.29 18.63
N VAL A 195 -14.61 19.43 19.54
CA VAL A 195 -14.78 19.02 20.96
C VAL A 195 -16.02 19.68 21.59
N ALA A 196 -16.20 20.99 21.38
CA ALA A 196 -17.33 21.72 21.96
C ALA A 196 -18.70 21.25 21.41
N ALA A 197 -18.77 20.93 20.13
CA ALA A 197 -20.02 20.54 19.47
C ALA A 197 -20.38 19.06 19.64
N LEU A 198 -19.37 18.18 19.77
CA LEU A 198 -19.58 16.75 19.92
C LEU A 198 -20.05 16.37 21.32
N ARG A 199 -19.59 17.10 22.36
CA ARG A 199 -19.96 16.84 23.76
C ARG A 199 -21.47 16.62 23.99
N PRO A 200 -22.39 17.52 23.58
CA PRO A 200 -23.83 17.31 23.79
C PRO A 200 -24.43 16.12 23.05
N MET A 201 -23.77 15.61 22.01
CA MET A 201 -24.20 14.43 21.25
C MET A 201 -23.69 13.15 21.92
N MET A 202 -22.43 13.15 22.35
CA MET A 202 -21.83 12.08 23.15
C MET A 202 -22.58 11.86 24.46
N ASP A 203 -22.97 12.94 25.15
CA ASP A 203 -23.74 12.89 26.41
C ASP A 203 -25.14 12.27 26.24
N LYS A 204 -25.70 12.33 25.03
CA LYS A 204 -27.00 11.74 24.69
C LYS A 204 -26.88 10.38 24.05
N GLU A 205 -25.66 9.85 23.92
CA GLU A 205 -25.34 8.63 23.18
C GLU A 205 -25.80 8.70 21.70
N ASP A 206 -25.96 9.92 21.14
CA ASP A 206 -26.31 10.13 19.73
C ASP A 206 -25.03 10.17 18.89
N TYR A 207 -24.33 9.03 18.85
CA TYR A 207 -23.05 8.88 18.16
C TYR A 207 -23.17 9.06 16.64
N THR A 208 -24.35 8.77 16.09
CA THR A 208 -24.67 9.06 14.69
C THR A 208 -24.60 10.56 14.43
N GLN A 209 -25.24 11.38 15.28
CA GLN A 209 -25.17 12.83 15.13
C GLN A 209 -23.76 13.37 15.42
N ALA A 210 -23.02 12.77 16.35
CA ALA A 210 -21.62 13.12 16.61
C ALA A 210 -20.75 12.94 15.36
N VAL A 211 -20.87 11.83 14.64
CA VAL A 211 -20.15 11.63 13.38
C VAL A 211 -20.50 12.70 12.35
N ILE A 212 -21.81 12.97 12.14
CA ILE A 212 -22.28 13.99 11.19
C ILE A 212 -21.69 15.37 11.52
N GLU A 213 -21.71 15.76 12.79
CA GLU A 213 -21.27 17.07 13.24
C GLU A 213 -19.74 17.23 13.16
N SER A 214 -18.99 16.15 13.42
CA SER A 214 -17.54 16.15 13.27
C SER A 214 -17.13 16.48 11.83
N VAL A 215 -17.85 15.94 10.85
CA VAL A 215 -17.63 16.24 9.43
C VAL A 215 -18.00 17.69 9.14
N ARG A 216 -19.19 18.13 9.55
CA ARG A 216 -19.69 19.50 9.32
C ARG A 216 -18.69 20.55 9.80
N ILE A 217 -18.28 20.47 11.06
CA ILE A 217 -17.37 21.46 11.67
C ILE A 217 -16.00 21.41 11.02
N THR A 218 -15.47 20.21 10.81
CA THR A 218 -14.15 20.06 10.18
C THR A 218 -14.15 20.69 8.79
N THR A 219 -15.22 20.55 8.01
CA THR A 219 -15.34 21.15 6.67
C THR A 219 -15.65 22.65 6.66
N GLU A 220 -16.18 23.21 7.74
CA GLU A 220 -16.35 24.67 7.88
C GLU A 220 -14.99 25.35 8.11
N GLU A 221 -14.14 24.71 8.91
CA GLU A 221 -12.84 25.22 9.33
C GLU A 221 -11.71 24.88 8.32
N LEU A 222 -11.78 23.71 7.68
CA LEU A 222 -10.80 23.25 6.70
C LEU A 222 -11.34 23.28 5.28
N LYS A 223 -10.57 23.87 4.37
CA LYS A 223 -10.94 24.09 2.97
C LYS A 223 -9.94 23.40 2.05
N ALA A 224 -10.39 22.31 1.43
CA ALA A 224 -9.68 21.66 0.35
C ALA A 224 -9.68 22.54 -0.92
N PRO A 225 -8.63 22.46 -1.76
CA PRO A 225 -8.52 23.27 -2.96
C PRO A 225 -9.63 22.96 -3.95
N LYS A 226 -10.16 24.00 -4.62
CA LYS A 226 -11.19 23.82 -5.65
C LYS A 226 -10.63 23.03 -6.83
N ASN A 227 -11.12 21.82 -7.03
CA ASN A 227 -10.98 21.10 -8.28
C ASN A 227 -11.79 21.83 -9.37
N THR A 228 -11.15 22.76 -10.08
CA THR A 228 -11.74 23.57 -11.16
C THR A 228 -12.23 22.76 -12.37
N LEU A 229 -12.27 21.42 -12.28
CA LEU A 229 -12.76 20.49 -13.30
C LEU A 229 -13.99 19.64 -12.86
N GLY A 230 -14.47 19.79 -11.62
CA GLY A 230 -15.65 19.07 -11.09
C GLY A 230 -16.97 19.86 -11.10
N ALA A 231 -16.91 21.19 -11.08
CA ALA A 231 -18.08 22.06 -10.89
C ALA A 231 -18.96 22.29 -12.15
N LEU A 232 -18.86 21.45 -13.19
CA LEU A 232 -19.61 21.61 -14.45
C LEU A 232 -20.47 20.40 -14.83
N LEU A 233 -20.78 19.53 -13.87
CA LEU A 233 -21.73 18.42 -14.04
C LEU A 233 -22.72 18.41 -12.86
N PRO A 234 -23.94 18.97 -12.99
CA PRO A 234 -24.99 18.64 -12.04
C PRO A 234 -25.49 17.22 -12.34
N ALA A 235 -25.35 16.33 -11.37
CA ALA A 235 -26.03 15.04 -11.33
C ALA A 235 -27.54 15.30 -11.20
N SER A 236 -28.31 14.82 -12.16
CA SER A 236 -29.76 14.82 -12.11
C SER A 236 -30.27 13.59 -11.37
N SER A 237 -30.98 13.78 -10.26
CA SER A 237 -32.05 12.87 -9.87
C SER A 237 -33.17 13.66 -9.21
N GLU A 238 -34.22 13.85 -10.00
CA GLU A 238 -35.64 13.92 -9.64
C GLU A 238 -36.10 14.73 -8.42
N GLY A 239 -36.86 15.79 -8.71
CA GLY A 239 -38.11 16.02 -7.98
C GLY A 239 -38.16 17.20 -7.02
N LYS A 240 -38.16 18.44 -7.55
CA LYS A 240 -39.25 19.40 -7.30
C LYS A 240 -39.09 20.66 -8.16
N ARG A 241 -40.11 20.86 -8.99
CA ARG A 241 -40.41 22.10 -9.72
C ARG A 241 -40.40 23.28 -8.75
N THR A 242 -39.87 24.44 -9.15
CA THR A 242 -40.60 25.58 -9.73
C THR A 242 -39.68 26.81 -9.75
N VAL A 243 -39.93 27.72 -10.70
CA VAL A 243 -39.34 29.06 -10.92
C VAL A 243 -38.19 29.07 -11.95
N LEU A 244 -38.51 28.96 -13.25
CA LEU A 244 -38.84 30.05 -14.19
C LEU A 244 -37.55 30.72 -14.74
N PHE A 245 -37.05 30.29 -15.92
CA PHE A 245 -37.30 30.90 -17.25
C PHE A 245 -36.79 32.37 -17.29
N VAL A 246 -35.92 32.81 -18.18
CA VAL A 246 -36.04 32.99 -19.65
C VAL A 246 -34.66 33.53 -20.10
N VAL A 247 -34.12 33.13 -21.27
CA VAL A 247 -33.43 34.00 -22.27
C VAL A 247 -32.46 33.25 -23.21
N LEU A 248 -31.81 32.14 -22.87
CA LEU A 248 -30.71 31.60 -23.73
C LEU A 248 -30.98 30.23 -24.39
N GLY A 249 -32.21 29.98 -24.81
CA GLY A 249 -32.66 28.69 -25.35
C GLY A 249 -32.31 28.36 -26.82
N VAL A 250 -31.59 29.18 -27.57
CA VAL A 250 -31.44 28.97 -29.03
C VAL A 250 -30.00 28.77 -29.53
N LEU A 251 -28.97 28.95 -28.68
CA LEU A 251 -27.55 28.79 -29.10
C LEU A 251 -26.83 27.56 -28.52
N GLY A 252 -27.43 26.81 -27.59
CA GLY A 252 -26.75 25.74 -26.84
C GLY A 252 -26.76 24.34 -27.47
N ALA A 253 -27.63 24.06 -28.45
CA ALA A 253 -27.82 22.71 -28.97
C ALA A 253 -26.73 22.27 -29.97
N SER A 254 -26.03 23.20 -30.62
CA SER A 254 -24.98 22.85 -31.61
C SER A 254 -23.58 22.74 -30.99
N LEU A 255 -23.32 23.39 -29.86
CA LEU A 255 -21.99 23.42 -29.23
C LEU A 255 -21.78 22.28 -28.21
N THR A 256 -22.86 21.77 -27.61
CA THR A 256 -22.84 20.70 -26.60
C THR A 256 -22.35 19.36 -27.16
N THR A 257 -22.74 19.00 -28.39
CA THR A 257 -22.27 17.77 -29.06
C THR A 257 -20.78 17.84 -29.40
N TYR A 258 -20.22 19.03 -29.67
CA TYR A 258 -18.81 19.21 -30.03
C TYR A 258 -17.86 19.14 -28.81
N VAL A 259 -18.29 19.66 -27.64
CA VAL A 259 -17.46 19.75 -26.43
C VAL A 259 -17.44 18.43 -25.65
N VAL A 260 -18.57 17.72 -25.55
CA VAL A 260 -18.63 16.40 -24.86
C VAL A 260 -17.78 15.35 -25.59
N PHE A 261 -17.80 15.34 -26.92
CA PHE A 261 -16.96 14.44 -27.71
C PHE A 261 -15.46 14.78 -27.61
N ARG A 262 -15.10 16.06 -27.41
CA ARG A 262 -13.70 16.47 -27.19
C ARG A 262 -13.23 16.18 -25.77
N GLY A 263 -14.08 16.30 -24.75
CA GLY A 263 -13.75 16.04 -23.35
C GLY A 263 -13.51 14.55 -23.04
N VAL A 264 -14.40 13.68 -23.52
CA VAL A 264 -14.22 12.21 -23.44
C VAL A 264 -13.00 11.78 -24.26
N ARG A 265 -12.82 12.33 -25.48
CA ARG A 265 -11.59 12.09 -26.26
C ARG A 265 -10.36 12.66 -25.58
N LYS A 266 -10.42 13.76 -24.81
CA LYS A 266 -9.26 14.35 -24.13
C LYS A 266 -8.87 13.57 -22.86
N ARG A 267 -9.83 13.04 -22.09
CA ARG A 267 -9.59 12.13 -20.96
C ARG A 267 -9.15 10.75 -21.41
N GLN A 268 -9.75 10.20 -22.47
CA GLN A 268 -9.25 9.00 -23.13
C GLN A 268 -7.86 9.23 -23.71
N ARG A 269 -7.58 10.42 -24.28
CA ARG A 269 -6.23 10.81 -24.73
C ARG A 269 -5.27 10.90 -23.56
N GLN A 270 -5.61 11.51 -22.43
CA GLN A 270 -4.71 11.61 -21.27
C GLN A 270 -4.38 10.24 -20.66
N SER A 271 -5.38 9.39 -20.42
CA SER A 271 -5.13 8.03 -19.90
C SER A 271 -4.44 7.14 -20.94
N THR A 272 -4.65 7.35 -22.24
CA THR A 272 -3.84 6.70 -23.28
C THR A 272 -2.44 7.32 -23.36
N THR A 273 -2.25 8.60 -23.09
CA THR A 273 -0.94 9.26 -23.06
C THR A 273 -0.11 8.76 -21.88
N GLU A 274 -0.68 8.66 -20.67
CA GLU A 274 0.00 8.11 -19.49
C GLU A 274 0.35 6.64 -19.68
N ARG A 275 -0.60 5.83 -20.15
CA ARG A 275 -0.35 4.41 -20.48
C ARG A 275 0.67 4.26 -21.60
N SER A 276 0.62 5.11 -22.63
CA SER A 276 1.60 5.08 -23.73
C SER A 276 2.96 5.59 -23.26
N ALA A 277 3.02 6.54 -22.33
CA ALA A 277 4.26 7.01 -21.72
C ALA A 277 4.90 5.93 -20.84
N ARG A 278 4.11 5.24 -20.01
CA ARG A 278 4.57 4.10 -19.23
C ARG A 278 5.01 2.93 -20.11
N ALA A 279 4.22 2.61 -21.14
CA ALA A 279 4.57 1.60 -22.13
C ALA A 279 5.84 1.98 -22.91
N ALA A 280 6.03 3.25 -23.25
CA ALA A 280 7.25 3.73 -23.89
C ALA A 280 8.47 3.64 -22.95
N GLN A 281 8.30 3.97 -21.65
CA GLN A 281 9.34 3.78 -20.65
C GLN A 281 9.74 2.30 -20.52
N LEU A 282 8.76 1.39 -20.44
CA LEU A 282 9.02 -0.05 -20.40
C LEU A 282 9.66 -0.53 -21.71
N ALA A 283 9.20 -0.05 -22.87
CA ALA A 283 9.77 -0.38 -24.18
C ALA A 283 11.20 0.13 -24.36
N GLN A 284 11.62 1.18 -23.64
CA GLN A 284 13.02 1.62 -23.59
C GLN A 284 13.87 0.73 -22.67
N GLN A 285 13.29 0.16 -21.61
CA GLN A 285 14.00 -0.70 -20.65
C GLN A 285 14.11 -2.15 -21.11
N LEU A 286 13.08 -2.68 -21.79
CA LEU A 286 13.01 -4.07 -22.25
C LEU A 286 14.20 -4.48 -23.13
N PRO A 287 14.72 -3.67 -24.09
CA PRO A 287 15.91 -4.03 -24.85
C PRO A 287 17.15 -4.25 -24.00
N GLN A 288 17.31 -3.51 -22.90
CA GLN A 288 18.41 -3.76 -21.96
C GLN A 288 18.16 -5.06 -21.19
N GLN A 289 16.96 -5.25 -20.65
CA GLN A 289 16.58 -6.46 -19.92
C GLN A 289 16.71 -7.73 -20.79
N LEU A 290 16.36 -7.63 -22.08
CA LEU A 290 16.55 -8.69 -23.08
C LEU A 290 18.02 -9.02 -23.28
N ARG A 291 18.90 -8.01 -23.41
CA ARG A 291 20.34 -8.24 -23.50
C ARG A 291 20.90 -8.89 -22.24
N ASP A 292 20.44 -8.45 -21.07
CA ASP A 292 20.84 -9.04 -19.79
C ASP A 292 20.38 -10.50 -19.70
N LEU A 293 19.14 -10.79 -20.13
CA LEU A 293 18.55 -12.12 -20.19
C LEU A 293 19.30 -13.05 -21.15
N GLU A 294 19.59 -12.61 -22.38
CA GLU A 294 20.33 -13.38 -23.38
C GLU A 294 21.80 -13.62 -22.96
N SER A 295 22.36 -12.73 -22.14
CA SER A 295 23.70 -12.89 -21.57
C SER A 295 23.74 -13.86 -20.38
N CYS A 296 22.59 -14.20 -19.80
CA CYS A 296 22.52 -15.14 -18.70
C CYS A 296 22.90 -16.55 -19.18
N LYS A 297 23.99 -17.07 -18.63
CA LYS A 297 24.37 -18.48 -18.79
C LYS A 297 24.12 -19.18 -17.49
N LEU A 298 23.27 -20.20 -17.50
CA LEU A 298 23.08 -21.05 -16.32
C LEU A 298 24.33 -21.93 -16.14
N PRO A 299 24.74 -22.20 -14.89
CA PRO A 299 25.86 -23.11 -14.62
C PRO A 299 25.53 -24.51 -15.18
N ALA A 300 26.55 -25.18 -15.73
CA ALA A 300 26.39 -26.58 -16.12
C ALA A 300 26.26 -27.42 -14.85
N LEU A 301 25.06 -27.96 -14.62
CA LEU A 301 24.75 -28.77 -13.45
C LEU A 301 25.12 -30.23 -13.76
N SER A 302 25.94 -30.84 -12.89
CA SER A 302 26.18 -32.30 -12.87
C SER A 302 25.22 -33.03 -11.93
N ALA A 303 24.14 -32.37 -11.50
CA ALA A 303 23.19 -32.89 -10.53
C ALA A 303 22.51 -34.19 -11.01
N ASP A 304 22.06 -35.00 -10.05
CA ASP A 304 21.29 -36.21 -10.33
C ASP A 304 20.05 -35.90 -11.19
N ALA A 305 19.86 -36.73 -12.22
CA ALA A 305 18.75 -36.60 -13.17
C ALA A 305 17.40 -36.55 -12.43
N GLY A 306 16.81 -35.36 -12.31
CA GLY A 306 15.48 -35.14 -11.72
C GLY A 306 15.43 -34.40 -10.38
N GLY A 307 16.56 -33.93 -9.83
CA GLY A 307 16.59 -33.06 -8.64
C GLY A 307 15.90 -31.70 -8.85
N VAL A 308 15.52 -31.04 -7.75
CA VAL A 308 14.92 -29.70 -7.69
C VAL A 308 15.77 -28.68 -8.45
N ILE A 309 17.08 -28.62 -8.21
CA ILE A 309 17.94 -27.64 -8.91
C ILE A 309 17.87 -27.85 -10.42
N GLN A 310 17.94 -29.10 -10.88
CA GLN A 310 17.86 -29.41 -12.31
C GLN A 310 16.49 -29.04 -12.88
N GLN A 311 15.39 -29.43 -12.23
CA GLN A 311 14.04 -29.08 -12.68
C GLN A 311 13.85 -27.56 -12.80
N ARG A 312 14.34 -26.81 -11.80
CA ARG A 312 14.25 -25.34 -11.78
C ARG A 312 15.14 -24.70 -12.83
N ALA A 313 16.37 -25.18 -13.00
CA ALA A 313 17.27 -24.70 -14.03
C ALA A 313 16.74 -24.98 -15.44
N GLU A 314 16.22 -26.18 -15.71
CA GLU A 314 15.60 -26.52 -16.99
C GLU A 314 14.37 -25.65 -17.29
N LEU A 315 13.53 -25.38 -16.28
CA LEU A 315 12.39 -24.48 -16.42
C LEU A 315 12.84 -23.06 -16.79
N LEU A 316 13.83 -22.53 -16.07
CA LEU A 316 14.39 -21.20 -16.35
C LEU A 316 15.02 -21.15 -17.74
N GLU A 317 15.80 -22.16 -18.13
CA GLU A 317 16.44 -22.25 -19.44
C GLU A 317 15.41 -22.28 -20.58
N ARG A 318 14.37 -23.11 -20.45
CA ARG A 318 13.29 -23.23 -21.45
C ARG A 318 12.51 -21.92 -21.62
N ALA A 319 12.47 -21.08 -20.59
CA ALA A 319 11.74 -19.82 -20.63
C ALA A 319 12.52 -18.66 -21.27
N ILE A 320 13.86 -18.72 -21.32
CA ILE A 320 14.71 -17.62 -21.83
C ILE A 320 14.30 -17.23 -23.26
N ALA A 321 14.31 -18.18 -24.20
CA ALA A 321 14.06 -17.87 -25.61
C ALA A 321 12.62 -17.39 -25.89
N PRO A 322 11.56 -18.06 -25.37
CA PRO A 322 10.19 -17.57 -25.48
C PRO A 322 9.98 -16.16 -24.90
N LEU A 323 10.50 -15.88 -23.70
CA LEU A 323 10.41 -14.55 -23.07
C LEU A 323 11.21 -13.49 -23.83
N ALA A 324 12.36 -13.87 -24.41
CA ALA A 324 13.15 -12.98 -25.24
C ALA A 324 12.38 -12.56 -26.49
N LYS A 325 11.81 -13.54 -27.20
CA LYS A 325 10.97 -13.33 -28.38
C LYS A 325 9.73 -12.48 -28.04
N ALA A 326 9.01 -12.81 -26.98
CA ALA A 326 7.84 -12.07 -26.53
C ALA A 326 8.18 -10.60 -26.18
N GLY A 327 9.32 -10.36 -25.53
CA GLY A 327 9.82 -9.02 -25.25
C GLY A 327 10.15 -8.22 -26.51
N GLN A 328 10.84 -8.84 -27.48
CA GLN A 328 11.15 -8.21 -28.77
C GLN A 328 9.86 -7.84 -29.53
N GLU A 329 8.89 -8.76 -29.61
CA GLU A 329 7.61 -8.52 -30.25
C GLU A 329 6.79 -7.42 -29.55
N ALA A 330 6.80 -7.39 -28.21
CA ALA A 330 6.09 -6.38 -27.43
C ALA A 330 6.71 -4.98 -27.66
N VAL A 331 8.04 -4.86 -27.68
CA VAL A 331 8.74 -3.60 -28.01
C VAL A 331 8.38 -3.14 -29.42
N HIS A 332 8.41 -4.04 -30.42
CA HIS A 332 8.04 -3.71 -31.79
C HIS A 332 6.58 -3.21 -31.88
N ARG A 333 5.65 -3.90 -31.21
CA ARG A 333 4.22 -3.52 -31.16
C ARG A 333 4.01 -2.13 -30.55
N VAL A 334 4.68 -1.81 -29.45
CA VAL A 334 4.60 -0.48 -28.80
C VAL A 334 5.21 0.59 -29.70
N SER A 335 6.37 0.33 -30.32
CA SER A 335 7.06 1.30 -31.17
C SER A 335 6.29 1.66 -32.44
N ALA A 336 5.49 0.71 -32.97
CA ALA A 336 4.65 0.91 -34.14
C ALA A 336 3.25 1.46 -33.79
N ALA A 337 2.83 1.41 -32.52
CA ALA A 337 1.50 1.80 -32.10
C ALA A 337 1.37 3.32 -31.87
N THR A 338 0.27 3.90 -32.34
CA THR A 338 -0.07 5.30 -32.06
C THR A 338 -0.73 5.51 -30.69
N ALA A 339 -1.25 4.44 -30.07
CA ALA A 339 -1.77 4.42 -28.70
C ALA A 339 -1.72 3.00 -28.12
N VAL A 340 -1.41 2.87 -26.82
CA VAL A 340 -1.29 1.58 -26.13
C VAL A 340 -2.56 1.24 -25.33
N SER A 341 -3.05 0.01 -25.46
CA SER A 341 -4.22 -0.49 -24.73
C SER A 341 -3.85 -0.88 -23.27
N ARG A 342 -4.84 -1.03 -22.38
CA ARG A 342 -4.59 -1.46 -20.99
C ARG A 342 -4.01 -2.88 -20.93
N ALA A 343 -4.58 -3.79 -21.71
CA ALA A 343 -4.11 -5.17 -21.81
C ALA A 343 -2.67 -5.25 -22.37
N GLU A 344 -2.31 -4.34 -23.29
CA GLU A 344 -0.95 -4.32 -23.84
C GLU A 344 0.07 -3.76 -22.83
N LEU A 345 -0.32 -2.75 -22.03
CA LEU A 345 0.51 -2.28 -20.91
C LEU A 345 0.71 -3.37 -19.86
N GLU A 346 -0.36 -4.04 -19.46
CA GLU A 346 -0.31 -5.14 -18.49
C GLU A 346 0.58 -6.29 -18.97
N ARG A 347 0.52 -6.64 -20.27
CA ARG A 347 1.42 -7.61 -20.89
C ARG A 347 2.89 -7.17 -20.82
N LEU A 348 3.20 -5.90 -21.11
CA LEU A 348 4.56 -5.37 -20.99
C LEU A 348 5.08 -5.42 -19.55
N GLU A 349 4.21 -5.13 -18.58
CA GLU A 349 4.55 -5.18 -17.16
C GLU A 349 4.82 -6.61 -16.69
N VAL A 350 4.01 -7.57 -17.14
CA VAL A 350 4.25 -9.00 -16.90
C VAL A 350 5.56 -9.45 -17.53
N ILE A 351 5.80 -9.15 -18.82
CA ILE A 351 7.04 -9.53 -19.51
C ILE A 351 8.26 -8.91 -18.82
N SER A 352 8.22 -7.60 -18.51
CA SER A 352 9.35 -6.93 -17.85
C SER A 352 9.64 -7.51 -16.47
N ARG A 353 8.59 -7.84 -15.69
CA ARG A 353 8.75 -8.51 -14.39
C ARG A 353 9.37 -9.90 -14.55
N CYS A 354 8.84 -10.75 -15.44
CA CYS A 354 9.39 -12.08 -15.68
C CYS A 354 10.84 -12.05 -16.15
N GLN A 355 11.21 -11.10 -17.03
CA GLN A 355 12.61 -10.93 -17.47
C GLN A 355 13.53 -10.54 -16.31
N LYS A 356 13.13 -9.57 -15.47
CA LYS A 356 13.90 -9.17 -14.28
C LYS A 356 14.06 -10.32 -13.29
N GLU A 357 12.99 -11.06 -13.03
CA GLU A 357 13.02 -12.22 -12.13
C GLU A 357 13.93 -13.32 -12.65
N LEU A 358 13.89 -13.60 -13.97
CA LEU A 358 14.75 -14.62 -14.58
C LEU A 358 16.22 -14.22 -14.57
N VAL A 359 16.55 -12.95 -14.85
CA VAL A 359 17.92 -12.41 -14.70
C VAL A 359 18.39 -12.52 -13.24
N SER A 360 17.51 -12.18 -12.28
CA SER A 360 17.81 -12.31 -10.85
C SER A 360 18.07 -13.77 -10.45
N ALA A 361 17.25 -14.69 -10.92
CA ALA A 361 17.41 -16.13 -10.71
C ALA A 361 18.71 -16.67 -11.32
N CYS A 362 19.04 -16.28 -12.56
CA CYS A 362 20.31 -16.64 -13.18
C CYS A 362 21.50 -16.09 -12.39
N THR A 363 21.39 -14.87 -11.88
CA THR A 363 22.43 -14.24 -11.04
C THR A 363 22.57 -14.92 -9.69
N ALA A 364 21.46 -15.35 -9.08
CA ALA A 364 21.42 -16.12 -7.85
C ALA A 364 22.09 -17.48 -8.04
N LEU A 365 21.67 -18.25 -9.06
CA LEU A 365 22.22 -19.57 -9.34
C LEU A 365 23.71 -19.51 -9.69
N ASN A 366 24.14 -18.52 -10.49
CA ASN A 366 25.56 -18.28 -10.75
C ASN A 366 26.33 -17.82 -9.50
N GLY A 367 25.71 -17.07 -8.59
CA GLY A 367 26.35 -16.67 -7.34
C GLY A 367 26.52 -17.82 -6.35
N LEU A 368 25.64 -18.81 -6.41
CA LEU A 368 25.65 -20.00 -5.56
C LEU A 368 26.51 -21.14 -6.12
N LEU A 369 26.50 -21.33 -7.44
CA LEU A 369 27.11 -22.48 -8.13
C LEU A 369 28.14 -22.09 -9.20
N GLY A 370 28.19 -20.83 -9.64
CA GLY A 370 29.01 -20.37 -10.76
C GLY A 370 30.47 -20.10 -10.42
N ASN A 371 31.33 -20.33 -11.43
CA ASN A 371 32.78 -20.17 -11.53
C ASN A 371 33.60 -19.96 -10.23
N SER A 372 34.28 -21.04 -9.86
CA SER A 372 35.44 -21.16 -8.95
C SER A 372 35.26 -20.81 -7.48
N ASN A 373 34.33 -19.94 -7.07
CA ASN A 373 34.09 -19.61 -5.67
C ASN A 373 32.63 -19.25 -5.37
N PRO A 374 31.82 -20.16 -4.81
CA PRO A 374 30.50 -19.83 -4.27
C PRO A 374 30.61 -18.71 -3.25
N SER A 375 29.73 -17.70 -3.37
CA SER A 375 29.78 -16.53 -2.49
C SER A 375 29.40 -16.90 -1.06
N ARG A 376 30.35 -16.78 -0.12
CA ARG A 376 30.10 -17.05 1.30
C ARG A 376 28.97 -16.18 1.85
N GLN A 377 28.85 -14.94 1.38
CA GLN A 377 27.79 -14.02 1.78
C GLN A 377 26.41 -14.52 1.32
N ARG A 378 26.29 -15.00 0.08
CA ARG A 378 25.02 -15.52 -0.47
C ARG A 378 24.56 -16.77 0.27
N TRP A 379 25.47 -17.71 0.47
CA TRP A 379 25.23 -18.92 1.26
C TRP A 379 24.86 -18.61 2.72
N GLY A 380 25.60 -17.68 3.36
CA GLY A 380 25.28 -17.23 4.70
C GLY A 380 23.88 -16.61 4.80
N SER A 381 23.46 -15.85 3.77
CA SER A 381 22.12 -15.27 3.69
C SER A 381 21.02 -16.34 3.59
N ILE A 382 21.23 -17.41 2.82
CA ILE A 382 20.27 -18.53 2.73
C ILE A 382 20.14 -19.20 4.09
N ILE A 383 21.27 -19.54 4.73
CA ILE A 383 21.27 -20.22 6.03
C ILE A 383 20.57 -19.35 7.09
N SER A 384 20.89 -18.06 7.15
CA SER A 384 20.27 -17.14 8.12
C SER A 384 18.79 -16.96 7.88
N ALA A 385 18.36 -16.82 6.62
CA ALA A 385 16.94 -16.67 6.28
C ALA A 385 16.15 -17.96 6.57
N HIS A 386 16.78 -19.12 6.43
CA HIS A 386 16.16 -20.39 6.80
C HIS A 386 16.02 -20.52 8.32
N ARG A 387 17.08 -20.25 9.08
CA ARG A 387 17.01 -20.25 10.56
C ARG A 387 15.96 -19.28 11.08
N GLN A 388 15.90 -18.07 10.52
CA GLN A 388 14.89 -17.09 10.90
C GLN A 388 13.46 -17.62 10.67
N LEU A 389 13.19 -18.29 9.54
CA LEU A 389 11.87 -18.90 9.33
C LEU A 389 11.57 -20.00 10.35
N LEU A 390 12.56 -20.84 10.70
CA LEU A 390 12.38 -21.87 11.71
C LEU A 390 12.09 -21.25 13.09
N ASP A 391 12.75 -20.16 13.45
CA ASP A 391 12.49 -19.43 14.70
C ASP A 391 11.06 -18.85 14.71
N GLU A 392 10.62 -18.25 13.60
CA GLU A 392 9.25 -17.74 13.44
C GLU A 392 8.22 -18.89 13.54
N CYS A 393 8.51 -20.05 12.94
CA CYS A 393 7.69 -21.26 13.04
C CYS A 393 7.63 -21.79 14.48
N ALA A 394 8.75 -21.84 15.19
CA ALA A 394 8.83 -22.32 16.56
C ALA A 394 7.97 -21.47 17.50
N GLN A 395 8.10 -20.14 17.42
CA GLN A 395 7.28 -19.21 18.19
C GLN A 395 5.79 -19.38 17.92
N PHE A 396 5.42 -19.66 16.66
CA PHE A 396 4.02 -19.91 16.31
C PHE A 396 3.51 -21.25 16.86
N LEU A 397 4.33 -22.30 16.82
CA LEU A 397 4.02 -23.65 17.30
C LEU A 397 3.95 -23.77 18.83
N ASP A 398 4.60 -22.86 19.56
CA ASP A 398 4.55 -22.78 21.03
C ASP A 398 3.20 -22.27 21.56
N ARG A 399 2.34 -21.74 20.70
CA ARG A 399 1.02 -21.29 21.10
C ARG A 399 0.08 -22.46 21.38
N VAL A 400 -0.67 -22.35 22.47
CA VAL A 400 -1.61 -23.37 22.97
C VAL A 400 -2.72 -23.69 21.97
N ASP A 401 -3.13 -22.71 21.16
CA ASP A 401 -4.17 -22.84 20.13
C ASP A 401 -3.66 -23.47 18.81
N VAL A 402 -2.35 -23.35 18.54
CA VAL A 402 -1.69 -23.90 17.34
C VAL A 402 -1.23 -25.34 17.55
N ALA A 403 -0.73 -25.67 18.74
CA ALA A 403 -0.20 -26.99 19.06
C ALA A 403 -1.12 -28.19 18.73
N PRO A 404 -2.46 -28.10 18.84
CA PRO A 404 -3.39 -29.17 18.49
C PRO A 404 -3.73 -29.27 16.99
N LEU A 405 -3.21 -28.38 16.13
CA LEU A 405 -3.43 -28.45 14.68
C LEU A 405 -2.73 -29.69 14.11
N LYS A 406 -3.35 -30.35 13.13
CA LYS A 406 -2.81 -31.59 12.55
C LYS A 406 -1.47 -31.37 11.86
N ALA A 407 -1.32 -30.23 11.17
CA ALA A 407 -0.08 -29.87 10.48
C ALA A 407 1.05 -29.44 11.45
N ALA A 408 0.76 -29.16 12.73
CA ALA A 408 1.75 -28.67 13.68
C ALA A 408 2.85 -29.71 13.96
N SER A 409 2.50 -31.01 13.94
CA SER A 409 3.50 -32.08 14.11
C SER A 409 4.50 -32.14 12.97
N SER A 410 4.07 -31.89 11.73
CA SER A 410 4.96 -31.93 10.57
C SER A 410 5.92 -30.74 10.57
N VAL A 411 5.43 -29.52 10.87
CA VAL A 411 6.29 -28.34 11.01
C VAL A 411 7.27 -28.48 12.19
N ARG A 412 6.87 -29.14 13.29
CA ARG A 412 7.81 -29.48 14.39
C ARG A 412 8.91 -30.45 13.98
N ALA A 413 8.63 -31.37 13.07
CA ALA A 413 9.67 -32.27 12.55
C ALA A 413 10.75 -31.47 11.80
N HIS A 414 10.33 -30.48 11.00
CA HIS A 414 11.23 -29.54 10.32
C HIS A 414 12.12 -28.74 11.28
N LEU A 415 11.61 -28.32 12.44
CA LEU A 415 12.43 -27.62 13.44
C LEU A 415 13.65 -28.46 13.88
N VAL A 416 13.57 -29.78 13.86
CA VAL A 416 14.69 -30.66 14.18
C VAL A 416 15.54 -30.93 12.93
N THR A 417 14.91 -31.44 11.87
CA THR A 417 15.64 -31.88 10.67
C THR A 417 16.35 -30.74 9.95
N ASP A 418 15.71 -29.58 9.86
CA ASP A 418 16.23 -28.44 9.11
C ASP A 418 17.28 -27.71 9.95
N THR A 419 17.13 -27.65 11.27
CA THR A 419 18.16 -27.08 12.16
C THR A 419 19.47 -27.86 12.07
N ASP A 420 19.41 -29.19 12.15
CA ASP A 420 20.60 -30.04 11.99
C ASP A 420 21.25 -29.84 10.62
N ALA A 421 20.46 -29.78 9.54
CA ALA A 421 20.95 -29.54 8.18
C ALA A 421 21.57 -28.13 8.02
N LEU A 422 21.03 -27.11 8.69
CA LEU A 422 21.54 -25.74 8.66
C LEU A 422 22.83 -25.59 9.48
N ASP A 423 23.02 -26.40 10.52
CA ASP A 423 24.29 -26.50 11.25
C ASP A 423 25.35 -27.21 10.41
N GLU A 424 25.00 -28.29 9.72
CA GLU A 424 25.88 -28.93 8.73
C GLU A 424 26.27 -27.97 7.59
N ALA A 425 25.31 -27.21 7.07
CA ALA A 425 25.54 -26.21 6.03
C ALA A 425 26.46 -25.07 6.53
N GLN A 426 26.28 -24.61 7.78
CA GLN A 426 27.13 -23.60 8.39
C GLN A 426 28.57 -24.12 8.57
N GLN A 427 28.73 -25.35 9.08
CA GLN A 427 30.04 -25.99 9.21
C GLN A 427 30.71 -26.18 7.84
N TRP A 428 29.95 -26.60 6.82
CA TRP A 428 30.42 -26.67 5.44
C TRP A 428 30.87 -25.30 4.92
N LEU A 429 30.11 -24.24 5.19
CA LEU A 429 30.43 -22.86 4.80
C LEU A 429 31.66 -22.30 5.52
N ASP A 430 31.96 -22.80 6.72
CA ASP A 430 33.12 -22.39 7.52
C ASP A 430 34.39 -23.17 7.16
N LYS A 431 34.27 -24.34 6.51
CA LYS A 431 35.43 -25.09 6.00
C LYS A 431 36.18 -24.30 4.92
N PRO A 432 37.52 -24.48 4.83
CA PRO A 432 38.29 -23.99 3.69
C PRO A 432 37.73 -24.55 2.39
N MET A 433 37.75 -23.75 1.32
CA MET A 433 37.19 -24.11 0.00
C MET A 433 37.67 -25.48 -0.52
N SER A 434 38.94 -25.85 -0.28
CA SER A 434 39.54 -27.12 -0.70
C SER A 434 39.02 -28.36 0.05
N GLY A 435 38.25 -28.18 1.12
CA GLY A 435 37.70 -29.27 1.95
C GLY A 435 36.17 -29.31 2.01
N ARG A 436 35.50 -28.59 1.11
CA ARG A 436 34.03 -28.57 1.00
C ARG A 436 33.54 -29.70 0.10
N ALA A 437 32.45 -30.36 0.51
CA ALA A 437 31.64 -31.19 -0.37
C ALA A 437 31.05 -30.35 -1.52
N GLU A 438 30.58 -30.99 -2.59
CA GLU A 438 30.09 -30.29 -3.78
C GLU A 438 28.96 -29.29 -3.43
N PRO A 439 29.07 -28.00 -3.80
CA PRO A 439 28.05 -26.98 -3.52
C PRO A 439 26.66 -27.31 -4.07
N VAL A 440 26.60 -28.15 -5.11
CA VAL A 440 25.35 -28.62 -5.73
C VAL A 440 24.55 -29.46 -4.75
N ASP A 441 25.15 -30.49 -4.14
CA ASP A 441 24.48 -31.39 -3.19
C ASP A 441 23.96 -30.64 -1.96
N MET A 442 24.75 -29.71 -1.44
CA MET A 442 24.35 -28.88 -0.30
C MET A 442 23.17 -27.95 -0.68
N LEU A 443 23.19 -27.38 -1.89
CA LEU A 443 22.12 -26.52 -2.34
C LEU A 443 20.84 -27.33 -2.53
N GLU A 444 20.96 -28.53 -3.10
CA GLU A 444 19.84 -29.44 -3.38
C GLU A 444 19.13 -29.78 -2.06
N ARG A 445 19.89 -30.25 -1.06
CA ARG A 445 19.35 -30.57 0.27
C ARG A 445 18.66 -29.37 0.93
N LEU A 446 19.29 -28.20 0.95
CA LEU A 446 18.68 -27.01 1.59
C LEU A 446 17.42 -26.56 0.85
N TRP A 447 17.40 -26.69 -0.47
CA TRP A 447 16.26 -26.30 -1.29
C TRP A 447 15.08 -27.26 -1.08
N GLU A 448 15.32 -28.57 -1.06
CA GLU A 448 14.31 -29.58 -0.76
C GLU A 448 13.68 -29.37 0.63
N LEU A 449 14.50 -29.13 1.65
CA LEU A 449 14.02 -28.82 3.00
C LEU A 449 13.15 -27.56 3.01
N ARG A 450 13.58 -26.50 2.31
CA ARG A 450 12.84 -25.24 2.21
C ARG A 450 11.47 -25.44 1.55
N LEU A 451 11.38 -26.28 0.52
CA LEU A 451 10.13 -26.60 -0.16
C LEU A 451 9.20 -27.44 0.70
N ALA A 452 9.73 -28.44 1.40
CA ALA A 452 8.96 -29.29 2.30
C ALA A 452 8.39 -28.45 3.46
N LEU A 453 9.22 -27.61 4.09
CA LEU A 453 8.80 -26.69 5.14
C LEU A 453 7.72 -25.72 4.62
N ALA A 454 7.89 -25.14 3.43
CA ALA A 454 6.89 -24.23 2.85
C ALA A 454 5.53 -24.92 2.66
N SER A 455 5.52 -26.17 2.16
CA SER A 455 4.30 -26.94 1.96
C SER A 455 3.56 -27.24 3.26
N ASP A 456 4.29 -27.69 4.29
CA ASP A 456 3.70 -28.01 5.59
C ASP A 456 3.29 -26.75 6.37
N LEU A 457 4.06 -25.67 6.24
CA LEU A 457 3.73 -24.36 6.78
C LEU A 457 2.44 -23.83 6.15
N ASP A 458 2.28 -23.91 4.83
CA ASP A 458 1.05 -23.48 4.15
C ASP A 458 -0.18 -24.24 4.68
N GLN A 459 -0.06 -25.55 4.87
CA GLN A 459 -1.13 -26.36 5.47
C GLN A 459 -1.44 -25.93 6.91
N LEU A 460 -0.40 -25.64 7.71
CA LEU A 460 -0.56 -25.15 9.07
C LEU A 460 -1.26 -23.79 9.12
N LEU A 461 -0.81 -22.85 8.28
CA LEU A 461 -1.38 -21.51 8.18
C LEU A 461 -2.81 -21.54 7.67
N GLU A 462 -3.13 -22.43 6.72
CA GLU A 462 -4.51 -22.62 6.27
C GLU A 462 -5.40 -23.16 7.40
N GLN A 463 -4.95 -24.17 8.14
CA GLN A 463 -5.68 -24.70 9.30
C GLN A 463 -5.88 -23.64 10.39
N ALA A 464 -4.84 -22.85 10.68
CA ALA A 464 -4.90 -21.74 11.61
C ALA A 464 -5.94 -20.70 11.17
N THR A 465 -5.92 -20.32 9.89
CA THR A 465 -6.89 -19.39 9.29
C THR A 465 -8.32 -19.93 9.42
N ARG A 466 -8.55 -21.20 9.08
CA ARG A 466 -9.87 -21.85 9.18
C ARG A 466 -10.39 -21.88 10.63
N LYS A 467 -9.49 -22.02 11.61
CA LYS A 467 -9.81 -21.95 13.04
C LYS A 467 -9.79 -20.54 13.64
N ARG A 468 -9.60 -19.50 12.81
CA ARG A 468 -9.48 -18.09 13.22
C ARG A 468 -8.36 -17.84 14.24
N ILE A 469 -7.29 -18.64 14.17
CA ILE A 469 -6.07 -18.42 14.95
C ILE A 469 -5.28 -17.31 14.27
N LYS A 470 -4.93 -16.25 15.02
CA LYS A 470 -4.13 -15.13 14.52
C LYS A 470 -2.77 -15.64 14.00
N VAL A 471 -2.50 -15.45 12.71
CA VAL A 471 -1.19 -15.78 12.11
C VAL A 471 -0.24 -14.59 12.27
N PRO A 472 1.01 -14.79 12.73
CA PRO A 472 2.03 -13.74 12.76
C PRO A 472 2.26 -13.13 11.38
N HIS A 473 2.51 -11.83 11.31
CA HIS A 473 2.67 -11.13 10.04
C HIS A 473 3.85 -11.70 9.24
N GLU A 474 4.93 -12.06 9.93
CA GLU A 474 6.15 -12.63 9.35
C GLU A 474 5.84 -13.92 8.58
N LEU A 475 5.07 -14.83 9.18
CA LEU A 475 4.63 -16.08 8.54
C LEU A 475 3.56 -15.83 7.46
N ALA A 476 2.71 -14.80 7.62
CA ALA A 476 1.74 -14.43 6.60
C ALA A 476 2.42 -13.90 5.32
N VAL A 477 3.53 -13.17 5.45
CA VAL A 477 4.35 -12.70 4.32
C VAL A 477 5.02 -13.88 3.61
N HIS A 478 5.37 -14.96 4.32
CA HIS A 478 5.88 -16.18 3.70
C HIS A 478 4.82 -16.93 2.87
N ARG A 479 3.54 -16.81 3.25
CA ARG A 479 2.40 -17.36 2.50
C ARG A 479 1.95 -16.47 1.34
N ALA A 480 2.08 -15.16 1.48
CA ALA A 480 1.74 -14.22 0.43
C ALA A 480 2.82 -14.28 -0.66
N ASP A 481 2.42 -14.72 -1.85
CA ASP A 481 3.19 -14.69 -3.11
C ASP A 481 3.62 -13.28 -3.57
N ARG A 482 3.70 -12.32 -2.64
CA ARG A 482 4.04 -10.93 -2.89
C ARG A 482 4.94 -10.43 -1.76
N PRO A 483 6.18 -10.03 -2.06
CA PRO A 483 6.78 -8.96 -1.30
C PRO A 483 5.94 -7.70 -1.59
N GLU A 484 4.90 -7.45 -0.80
CA GLU A 484 4.24 -6.15 -0.79
C GLU A 484 5.21 -5.13 -0.19
N GLY A 485 5.79 -4.28 -1.03
CA GLY A 485 6.38 -2.98 -0.66
C GLY A 485 7.55 -2.97 0.32
N GLY A 486 7.94 -4.09 0.92
CA GLY A 486 9.00 -4.17 1.92
C GLY A 486 10.37 -4.42 1.31
N THR A 487 11.36 -3.65 1.76
CA THR A 487 12.81 -3.80 1.51
C THR A 487 13.42 -5.11 2.03
N ARG A 488 12.62 -6.15 2.32
CA ARG A 488 13.15 -7.45 2.73
C ARG A 488 13.72 -8.13 1.49
N ARG A 489 15.03 -7.95 1.29
CA ARG A 489 15.79 -8.63 0.24
C ARG A 489 15.57 -10.13 0.41
N LEU A 490 14.89 -10.73 -0.56
CA LEU A 490 14.73 -12.18 -0.64
C LEU A 490 16.12 -12.82 -0.66
N ASP A 491 16.29 -13.91 0.09
CA ASP A 491 17.46 -14.74 -0.07
C ASP A 491 17.47 -15.40 -1.47
N ASP A 492 18.61 -15.95 -1.87
CA ASP A 492 18.77 -16.47 -3.22
C ASP A 492 17.86 -17.69 -3.51
N LEU A 493 17.49 -18.52 -2.52
CA LEU A 493 16.53 -19.62 -2.72
C LEU A 493 15.11 -19.09 -2.92
N ALA A 494 14.69 -18.12 -2.10
CA ALA A 494 13.39 -17.47 -2.27
C ALA A 494 13.28 -16.75 -3.63
N THR A 495 14.38 -16.13 -4.08
CA THR A 495 14.48 -15.51 -5.41
C THR A 495 14.29 -16.53 -6.53
N LEU A 496 14.95 -17.69 -6.43
CA LEU A 496 14.82 -18.78 -7.41
C LEU A 496 13.40 -19.33 -7.46
N GLU A 497 12.77 -19.60 -6.31
CA GLU A 497 11.39 -20.11 -6.26
C GLU A 497 10.34 -19.09 -6.74
N GLN A 498 10.52 -17.81 -6.47
CA GLN A 498 9.64 -16.78 -7.02
C GLN A 498 9.74 -16.75 -8.54
N ALA A 499 10.97 -16.71 -9.08
CA ALA A 499 11.19 -16.67 -10.52
C ALA A 499 10.61 -17.91 -11.21
N SER A 500 10.87 -19.12 -10.67
CA SER A 500 10.33 -20.36 -11.24
C SER A 500 8.80 -20.38 -11.24
N ARG A 501 8.13 -19.90 -10.18
CA ARG A 501 6.65 -19.84 -10.16
C ARG A 501 6.10 -18.82 -11.16
N GLN A 502 6.70 -17.64 -11.26
CA GLN A 502 6.25 -16.60 -12.19
C GLN A 502 6.48 -17.00 -13.65
N VAL A 503 7.62 -17.62 -13.93
CA VAL A 503 7.94 -18.19 -15.24
C VAL A 503 6.97 -19.31 -15.59
N GLN A 504 6.69 -20.24 -14.67
CA GLN A 504 5.73 -21.32 -14.90
C GLN A 504 4.35 -20.76 -15.23
N ARG A 505 3.84 -19.81 -14.44
CA ARG A 505 2.56 -19.12 -14.72
C ARG A 505 2.54 -18.48 -16.10
N TRP A 506 3.62 -17.76 -16.44
CA TRP A 506 3.74 -17.14 -17.76
C TRP A 506 3.70 -18.18 -18.89
N MET A 507 4.42 -19.30 -18.74
CA MET A 507 4.46 -20.38 -19.72
C MET A 507 3.11 -21.10 -19.87
N ASP A 508 2.38 -21.27 -18.76
CA ASP A 508 1.04 -21.88 -18.75
C ASP A 508 0.01 -20.98 -19.44
N ASP A 509 0.11 -19.66 -19.25
CA ASP A 509 -0.75 -18.66 -19.89
C ASP A 509 -0.41 -18.43 -21.37
N HIS A 510 0.78 -18.82 -21.81
CA HIS A 510 1.29 -18.62 -23.18
C HIS A 510 1.75 -19.95 -23.83
N PRO A 511 0.86 -20.95 -23.97
CA PRO A 511 1.23 -22.29 -24.44
C PRO A 511 1.68 -22.35 -25.92
N GLY A 512 1.45 -21.27 -26.67
CA GLY A 512 1.77 -21.14 -28.11
C GLY A 512 3.22 -20.78 -28.43
N ASP A 513 4.03 -20.43 -27.42
CA ASP A 513 5.47 -20.20 -27.58
C ASP A 513 6.32 -21.38 -27.04
N LYS A 514 5.75 -22.60 -27.06
CA LYS A 514 6.54 -23.83 -26.92
C LYS A 514 7.44 -23.95 -28.14
N ALA A 515 8.75 -23.94 -27.90
CA ALA A 515 9.83 -24.02 -28.88
C ALA A 515 9.65 -25.16 -29.89
#